data_AF-A0A7S1F089-F1
#
_entry.id   AF-A0A7S1F089-F1
#
_cell.length_a   1.000
_cell.length_b   1.000
_cell.length_c   1.000
_cell.angle_alpha   90.00
_cell.angle_beta   90.00
_cell.angle_gamma   90.00
#
_symmetry.space_group_name_H-M   'P 1'
#
loop_
_entity.id
_entity.type
_entity.pdbx_description
1 polymer ?
#
loop_
_entity_poly.entity_id
_entity_poly.type
_entity_poly.pdbx_seq_one_letter_code
_entity_poly.pdbx_strand_id
1 'polypeptide(L)'
;MGDVVADDAVADAEPVEEIQHSGAIAARLAELRAGKVEIHLKAIGSTPTLRKPRFTIDGSKSFGELTRFIRGALKVESLHVYCCDAFEPSPDERIADLRHCFGVGPKLNISYSSEPAFS
;
A
#
# COMPACT_ATOMS: atom_id res chain seq x y z
N MET A 1 -49.54 33.90 -31.06
CA MET A 1 -49.01 32.73 -30.30
C MET A 1 -47.99 32.05 -31.19
N GLY A 2 -46.69 32.03 -30.97
CA GLY A 2 -45.80 32.60 -29.97
C GLY A 2 -44.38 32.29 -30.44
N ASP A 3 -43.45 33.22 -30.21
CA ASP A 3 -42.01 33.02 -30.37
C ASP A 3 -41.47 32.10 -29.26
N VAL A 4 -40.33 31.45 -29.51
CA VAL A 4 -39.16 31.24 -28.60
C VAL A 4 -38.40 29.94 -28.93
N VAL A 5 -37.11 30.20 -29.20
CA VAL A 5 -35.90 29.40 -29.41
C VAL A 5 -35.48 28.41 -28.31
N ALA A 6 -34.59 27.49 -28.70
CA ALA A 6 -33.41 26.90 -28.00
C ALA A 6 -33.37 25.39 -28.33
N ASP A 7 -32.51 24.90 -29.23
CA ASP A 7 -31.05 24.71 -29.08
C ASP A 7 -30.68 24.16 -27.70
N ASP A 8 -30.57 22.84 -27.59
CA ASP A 8 -29.84 22.18 -26.51
C ASP A 8 -28.85 21.21 -27.15
N ALA A 9 -27.69 21.76 -27.46
CA ALA A 9 -26.48 21.01 -27.71
C ALA A 9 -26.10 20.22 -26.46
N VAL A 10 -26.26 18.89 -26.48
CA VAL A 10 -25.55 18.02 -25.54
C VAL A 10 -24.11 17.93 -26.01
N ALA A 11 -23.33 18.83 -25.39
CA ALA A 11 -21.93 18.77 -25.03
C ALA A 11 -21.12 17.62 -25.65
N ASP A 12 -20.28 18.04 -26.60
CA ASP A 12 -19.00 17.44 -26.93
C ASP A 12 -18.31 16.92 -25.64
N ALA A 13 -18.05 15.62 -25.60
CA ALA A 13 -17.26 15.04 -24.53
C ALA A 13 -15.84 15.57 -24.67
N GLU A 14 -15.54 16.61 -23.90
CA GLU A 14 -14.22 17.24 -23.84
C GLU A 14 -13.15 16.15 -23.72
N PRO A 15 -12.13 16.15 -24.59
CA PRO A 15 -11.06 15.17 -24.53
C PRO A 15 -10.32 15.38 -23.21
N VAL A 16 -10.33 14.35 -22.36
CA VAL A 16 -9.48 14.28 -21.17
C VAL A 16 -8.03 14.44 -21.61
N GLU A 17 -7.46 15.63 -21.43
CA GLU A 17 -6.07 15.94 -21.77
C GLU A 17 -5.14 14.94 -21.07
N GLU A 18 -4.51 14.07 -21.87
CA GLU A 18 -3.59 13.04 -21.42
C GLU A 18 -2.34 13.71 -20.83
N ILE A 19 -2.14 13.50 -19.52
CA ILE A 19 -1.31 14.34 -18.66
C ILE A 19 0.19 14.17 -18.96
N GLN A 20 0.81 15.21 -19.54
CA GLN A 20 2.27 15.40 -19.74
C GLN A 20 3.11 15.29 -18.43
N HIS A 21 2.47 15.29 -17.26
CA HIS A 21 3.11 15.32 -15.93
C HIS A 21 3.39 13.94 -15.30
N SER A 22 2.93 12.84 -15.91
CA SER A 22 3.04 11.47 -15.37
C SER A 22 4.48 11.08 -14.94
N GLY A 23 5.47 11.38 -15.78
CA GLY A 23 6.87 11.07 -15.48
C GLY A 23 7.45 11.87 -14.30
N ALA A 24 7.06 13.14 -14.16
CA ALA A 24 7.51 13.99 -13.06
C ALA A 24 6.96 13.53 -11.71
N ILE A 25 5.69 13.12 -11.67
CA ILE A 25 5.06 12.57 -10.46
C ILE A 25 5.72 11.24 -10.08
N ALA A 26 5.97 10.36 -11.04
CA ALA A 26 6.63 9.07 -10.78
C ALA A 26 8.04 9.28 -10.18
N ALA A 27 8.84 10.18 -10.76
CA ALA A 27 10.17 10.53 -10.24
C ALA A 27 10.08 11.07 -8.80
N ARG A 28 9.15 11.99 -8.54
CA ARG A 28 8.96 12.56 -7.20
C ARG A 28 8.53 11.51 -6.18
N LEU A 29 7.64 10.59 -6.54
CA LEU A 29 7.25 9.49 -5.67
C LEU A 29 8.42 8.54 -5.39
N ALA A 30 9.27 8.28 -6.39
CA ALA A 30 10.47 7.47 -6.19
C ALA A 30 11.42 8.13 -5.17
N GLU A 31 11.63 9.44 -5.26
CA GLU A 31 12.42 10.19 -4.28
C GLU A 31 11.81 10.13 -2.88
N LEU A 32 10.49 10.33 -2.75
CA LEU A 32 9.80 10.32 -1.45
C LEU A 32 9.80 8.93 -0.80
N ARG A 33 9.77 7.88 -1.61
CA ARG A 33 9.80 6.48 -1.17
C ARG A 33 11.23 5.98 -0.97
N ALA A 34 12.23 6.75 -1.36
CA ALA A 34 13.62 6.39 -1.16
C ALA A 34 13.94 6.35 0.34
N GLY A 35 14.71 5.33 0.74
CA GLY A 35 15.16 5.17 2.11
C GLY A 35 14.62 3.92 2.77
N LYS A 36 14.66 3.92 4.09
CA LYS A 36 14.54 2.71 4.91
C LYS A 36 13.41 2.83 5.91
N VAL A 37 12.58 1.79 6.00
CA VAL A 37 11.48 1.65 6.95
C VAL A 37 11.79 0.53 7.94
N GLU A 38 11.60 0.80 9.23
CA GLU A 38 11.76 -0.17 10.31
C GLU A 38 10.46 -0.95 10.49
N ILE A 39 10.45 -2.22 10.12
CA ILE A 39 9.30 -3.12 10.25
C ILE A 39 9.32 -3.79 11.62
N HIS A 40 8.21 -3.70 12.33
CA HIS A 40 7.98 -4.37 13.61
C HIS A 40 6.91 -5.42 13.42
N LEU A 41 7.31 -6.68 13.47
CA LEU A 41 6.43 -7.82 13.26
C LEU A 41 5.82 -8.32 14.57
N LYS A 42 4.52 -8.61 14.50
CA LYS A 42 3.75 -9.24 15.56
C LYS A 42 3.00 -10.46 15.03
N ALA A 43 3.28 -11.63 15.59
CA ALA A 43 2.50 -12.83 15.31
C ALA A 43 1.15 -12.77 16.06
N ILE A 44 0.08 -13.24 15.42
CA ILE A 44 -1.26 -13.34 16.02
C ILE A 44 -1.63 -14.82 16.17
N GLY A 45 -2.31 -15.13 17.27
CA GLY A 45 -2.78 -16.48 17.58
C GLY A 45 -1.61 -17.46 17.74
N SER A 46 -1.79 -18.66 17.18
CA SER A 46 -0.81 -19.75 17.23
C SER A 46 0.21 -19.72 16.08
N THR A 47 0.33 -18.59 15.38
CA THR A 47 1.19 -18.45 14.20
C THR A 47 2.68 -18.43 14.60
N PRO A 48 3.59 -19.12 13.88
CA PRO A 48 5.00 -19.14 14.24
C PRO A 48 5.65 -17.75 14.27
N THR A 49 6.52 -17.50 15.25
CA THR A 49 7.21 -16.21 15.42
C THR A 49 8.58 -16.21 14.71
N LEU A 50 8.90 -15.13 14.02
CA LEU A 50 10.21 -14.94 13.40
C LEU A 50 11.32 -14.72 14.43
N ARG A 51 12.51 -15.29 14.18
CA ARG A 51 13.69 -15.12 15.05
C ARG A 51 14.13 -13.66 15.19
N LYS A 52 13.93 -12.85 14.14
CA LYS A 52 14.21 -11.41 14.12
C LYS A 52 12.93 -10.67 13.75
N PRO A 53 12.07 -10.34 14.73
CA PRO A 53 10.78 -9.69 14.46
C PRO A 53 10.92 -8.21 14.10
N ARG A 54 12.13 -7.64 14.21
CA ARG A 54 12.43 -6.26 13.83
C ARG A 54 13.52 -6.26 12.79
N PHE A 55 13.27 -5.59 11.68
CA PHE A 55 14.25 -5.42 10.61
C PHE A 55 13.93 -4.17 9.80
N THR A 56 14.84 -3.80 8.90
CA THR A 56 14.69 -2.65 8.04
C THR A 56 14.54 -3.11 6.60
N ILE A 57 13.61 -2.50 5.88
CA ILE A 57 13.35 -2.75 4.46
C ILE A 57 13.42 -1.45 3.66
N ASP A 58 13.72 -1.55 2.38
CA ASP A 58 13.66 -0.41 1.47
C ASP A 58 12.19 0.05 1.30
N GLY A 59 11.96 1.36 1.42
CA GLY A 59 10.63 1.96 1.34
C GLY A 59 9.99 1.88 -0.05
N SER A 60 10.79 1.71 -1.10
CA SER A 60 10.33 1.53 -2.48
C SER A 60 9.75 0.15 -2.76
N LYS A 61 9.96 -0.81 -1.85
CA LYS A 61 9.37 -2.14 -2.00
C LYS A 61 7.86 -2.10 -1.83
N SER A 62 7.23 -3.06 -2.48
CA SER A 62 5.79 -3.29 -2.39
C SER A 62 5.41 -4.09 -1.13
N PHE A 63 4.17 -3.97 -0.70
CA PHE A 63 3.62 -4.78 0.39
C PHE A 63 3.62 -6.27 0.02
N GLY A 64 3.34 -6.61 -1.24
CA GLY A 64 3.41 -7.99 -1.73
C GLY A 64 4.80 -8.61 -1.58
N GLU A 65 5.88 -7.85 -1.79
CA GLU A 65 7.25 -8.31 -1.53
C GLU A 65 7.50 -8.57 -0.04
N LEU A 66 7.00 -7.71 0.84
CA LEU A 66 7.09 -7.89 2.28
C LEU A 66 6.35 -9.17 2.72
N THR A 67 5.12 -9.37 2.24
CA THR A 67 4.32 -10.57 2.52
C THR A 67 5.01 -11.84 2.05
N ARG A 68 5.58 -11.84 0.84
CA ARG A 68 6.37 -12.97 0.32
C ARG A 68 7.60 -13.25 1.18
N PHE A 69 8.30 -12.20 1.63
CA PHE A 69 9.47 -12.33 2.50
C PHE A 69 9.11 -12.99 3.83
N ILE A 70 8.06 -12.50 4.52
CA ILE A 70 7.60 -13.05 5.80
C ILE A 70 7.17 -14.51 5.62
N ARG A 71 6.38 -14.80 4.59
CA ARG A 71 5.92 -16.16 4.27
C ARG A 71 7.09 -17.12 4.04
N GLY A 72 8.08 -16.71 3.24
CA GLY A 72 9.28 -17.52 2.96
C GLY A 72 10.13 -17.75 4.21
N ALA A 73 10.23 -16.76 5.09
CA ALA A 73 10.98 -16.87 6.34
C ALA A 73 10.28 -17.79 7.36
N LEU A 74 8.95 -17.84 7.35
CA LEU A 74 8.13 -18.72 8.20
C LEU A 74 7.95 -20.13 7.61
N LYS A 75 8.19 -20.33 6.31
CA LYS A 75 7.93 -21.58 5.58
C LYS A 75 6.48 -22.06 5.68
N VAL A 76 5.53 -21.13 5.54
CA VAL A 76 4.08 -21.41 5.53
C VAL A 76 3.49 -21.15 4.15
N GLU A 77 2.42 -21.85 3.79
CA GLU A 77 1.78 -21.70 2.46
C GLU A 77 0.80 -20.53 2.43
N SER A 78 -0.03 -20.42 3.48
CA SER A 78 -1.01 -19.34 3.67
C SER A 78 -0.60 -18.44 4.84
N LEU A 79 -0.68 -17.12 4.63
CA LEU A 79 -0.38 -16.11 5.63
C LEU A 79 -1.15 -14.82 5.29
N HIS A 80 -1.92 -14.34 6.25
CA HIS A 80 -2.55 -13.02 6.22
C HIS A 80 -1.63 -12.02 6.89
N VAL A 81 -1.38 -10.88 6.25
CA VAL A 81 -0.47 -9.84 6.75
C VAL A 81 -1.19 -8.50 6.80
N TYR A 82 -1.17 -7.88 7.96
CA TYR A 82 -1.95 -6.71 8.31
C TYR A 82 -1.06 -5.52 8.63
N CYS A 83 -1.52 -4.32 8.27
CA CYS A 83 -0.96 -3.07 8.77
C CYS A 83 -1.67 -2.67 10.06
N CYS A 84 -0.92 -2.37 11.12
CA CYS A 84 -1.41 -1.85 12.39
C CYS A 84 -2.59 -2.64 13.03
N ASP A 85 -2.58 -3.97 12.97
CA ASP A 85 -3.65 -4.84 13.51
C ASP A 85 -5.06 -4.48 12.99
N ALA A 86 -5.18 -3.91 11.79
CA ALA A 86 -6.44 -3.33 11.32
C ALA A 86 -6.89 -3.86 9.95
N PHE A 87 -6.05 -3.76 8.93
CA PHE A 87 -6.44 -4.08 7.55
C PHE A 87 -5.30 -4.76 6.79
N GLU A 88 -5.63 -5.43 5.68
CA GLU A 88 -4.67 -6.03 4.74
C GLU A 88 -4.42 -5.05 3.57
N PRO A 89 -3.25 -4.39 3.51
CA PRO A 89 -2.87 -3.50 2.42
C PRO A 89 -2.89 -4.19 1.05
N SER A 90 -3.09 -3.40 -0.01
CA SER A 90 -2.97 -3.91 -1.37
C SER A 90 -1.53 -4.35 -1.66
N PRO A 91 -1.30 -5.46 -2.37
CA PRO A 91 0.06 -5.95 -2.64
C PRO A 91 0.92 -4.95 -3.41
N ASP A 92 0.31 -4.00 -4.13
CA ASP A 92 1.01 -2.98 -4.91
C ASP A 92 1.39 -1.73 -4.10
N GLU A 93 0.81 -1.55 -2.91
CA GLU A 93 1.11 -0.41 -2.04
C GLU A 93 2.57 -0.41 -1.62
N ARG A 94 3.15 0.78 -1.49
CA ARG A 94 4.56 0.95 -1.16
C ARG A 94 4.74 1.05 0.34
N ILE A 95 5.78 0.39 0.84
CA ILE A 95 6.07 0.34 2.28
C ILE A 95 6.31 1.75 2.86
N ALA A 96 6.97 2.63 2.11
CA ALA A 96 7.16 4.02 2.52
C ALA A 96 5.84 4.79 2.68
N ASP A 97 4.88 4.57 1.78
CA ASP A 97 3.57 5.24 1.83
C ASP A 97 2.78 4.74 3.05
N LEU A 98 2.74 3.42 3.26
CA LEU A 98 2.12 2.81 4.44
C LEU A 98 2.75 3.31 5.74
N ARG A 99 4.08 3.44 5.79
CA ARG A 99 4.79 4.04 6.93
C ARG A 99 4.41 5.49 7.13
N HIS A 100 4.24 6.27 6.07
CA HIS A 100 3.89 7.68 6.19
C HIS A 100 2.48 7.86 6.75
N CYS A 101 1.53 7.02 6.32
CA CYS A 101 0.14 7.11 6.74
C CYS A 101 -0.13 6.49 8.12
N PHE A 102 0.49 5.35 8.43
CA PHE A 102 0.14 4.53 9.59
C PHE A 102 1.29 4.27 10.56
N GLY A 103 2.50 4.70 10.22
CA GLY A 103 3.70 4.48 11.03
C GLY A 103 3.89 5.50 12.16
N VAL A 104 4.85 5.20 13.04
CA VAL A 104 5.29 6.10 14.12
C VAL A 104 6.80 6.30 14.02
N GLY A 105 7.23 7.52 13.65
CA GLY A 105 8.63 7.75 13.34
C GLY A 105 9.07 6.83 12.20
N PRO A 106 10.25 6.20 12.20
CA PRO A 106 10.68 5.31 11.10
C PRO A 106 9.95 3.96 11.09
N LYS A 107 9.07 3.70 12.05
CA LYS A 107 8.52 2.38 12.34
C LYS A 107 7.17 2.16 11.67
N LEU A 108 6.97 0.95 11.15
CA LEU A 108 5.70 0.45 10.67
C LEU A 108 5.39 -0.88 11.35
N ASN A 109 4.26 -0.93 12.05
CA ASN A 109 3.80 -2.14 12.74
C ASN A 109 3.04 -3.02 11.76
N ILE A 110 3.52 -4.25 11.62
CA ILE A 110 2.94 -5.24 10.74
C ILE A 110 2.60 -6.47 11.58
N SER A 111 1.39 -6.96 11.44
CA SER A 111 0.94 -8.15 12.15
C SER A 111 0.59 -9.24 11.17
N TYR A 112 0.67 -10.49 11.59
CA TYR A 112 0.42 -11.60 10.67
C TYR A 112 -0.19 -12.81 11.37
N SER A 113 -0.98 -13.57 10.62
CA SER A 113 -1.74 -14.72 11.11
C SER A 113 -1.90 -15.79 10.03
N SER A 114 -1.93 -17.07 10.44
CA SER A 114 -2.30 -18.17 9.53
C SER A 114 -3.78 -18.18 9.16
N GLU A 115 -4.64 -17.60 10.01
CA GLU A 115 -6.08 -17.46 9.80
C GLU A 115 -6.47 -15.98 9.68
N PRO A 116 -7.57 -15.64 8.99
CA PRO A 116 -8.07 -14.27 8.96
C PRO A 116 -8.35 -13.74 10.37
N ALA A 117 -7.70 -12.64 10.76
CA ALA A 117 -7.83 -12.04 12.09
C ALA A 117 -8.55 -10.68 12.08
N PHE A 118 -8.47 -9.95 10.97
CA PHE A 118 -9.07 -8.62 10.81
C PHE A 118 -9.63 -8.48 9.38
N SER A 119 -10.70 -7.71 9.22
CA SER A 119 -11.33 -7.37 7.93
C SER A 119 -11.87 -5.95 7.93
#